data_AF-A0A9D6CTP2-F1
#
_entry.id   AF-A0A9D6CTP2-F1
#
_cell.length_a   1.000
_cell.length_b   1.000
_cell.length_c   1.000
_cell.angle_alpha   90.00
_cell.angle_beta   90.00
_cell.angle_gamma   90.00
#
_symmetry.space_group_name_H-M   'P 1'
#
loop_
_entity.id
_entity.type
_entity.pdbx_description
1 polymer ?
#
loop_
_entity_poly.entity_id
_entity_poly.type
_entity_poly.pdbx_seq_one_letter_code
_entity_poly.pdbx_strand_id
1 'polypeptide(L)'
;MEEAEHSDDQWSQTVAAELPKIWIGYSTAAIATVVFVYGVAVTPGAEFDPNVLPLWVSFASLGAFCYWLWCVKKIHDAIDMVEGYRHPISAGKAVAWHFIPIFNIYWVFRWPSAIARFVNWRTQRKAMRGWVAGVLTLAAFLLRSLLGPIGLFFLFGAASYVSRAIRRSLLAPPVPPDAMAPPGWKGPLGLTE
;
A
#
# COMPACT_ATOMS: atom_id res chain seq x y z
N MET A 1 -12.07 7.34 -32.55
CA MET A 1 -12.30 7.93 -31.21
C MET A 1 -12.89 6.87 -30.26
N GLU A 2 -14.01 6.25 -30.60
CA GLU A 2 -14.68 5.21 -29.77
C GLU A 2 -13.81 3.96 -29.51
N GLU A 3 -13.00 3.53 -30.49
CA GLU A 3 -12.10 2.37 -30.34
C GLU A 3 -10.89 2.64 -29.40
N ALA A 4 -10.40 3.88 -29.37
CA ALA A 4 -9.30 4.29 -28.49
C ALA A 4 -9.76 4.47 -27.03
N GLU A 5 -10.98 5.00 -26.84
CA GLU A 5 -11.62 5.13 -25.54
C GLU A 5 -11.89 3.75 -24.91
N HIS A 6 -12.36 2.77 -25.71
CA HIS A 6 -12.57 1.40 -25.24
C HIS A 6 -11.28 0.70 -24.80
N SER A 7 -10.16 0.96 -25.50
CA SER A 7 -8.85 0.38 -25.17
C SER A 7 -8.29 0.91 -23.84
N ASP A 8 -8.39 2.22 -23.58
CA ASP A 8 -7.87 2.82 -22.35
C ASP A 8 -8.67 2.42 -21.10
N ASP A 9 -9.99 2.27 -21.25
CA ASP A 9 -10.87 1.74 -20.19
C ASP A 9 -10.52 0.29 -19.83
N GLN A 10 -10.31 -0.56 -20.84
CA GLN A 10 -9.93 -1.96 -20.63
C GLN A 10 -8.54 -2.08 -19.98
N TRP A 11 -7.59 -1.25 -20.39
CA TRP A 11 -6.26 -1.19 -19.79
C TRP A 11 -6.31 -0.74 -18.32
N SER A 12 -7.03 0.35 -18.04
CA SER A 12 -7.19 0.89 -16.68
C SER A 12 -7.84 -0.12 -15.72
N GLN A 13 -8.81 -0.89 -16.21
CA GLN A 13 -9.43 -1.99 -15.47
C GLN A 13 -8.44 -3.13 -15.20
N THR A 14 -7.58 -3.46 -16.18
CA THR A 14 -6.55 -4.50 -16.05
C THR A 14 -5.54 -4.13 -14.96
N VAL A 15 -5.01 -2.90 -14.99
CA VAL A 15 -4.09 -2.42 -13.94
C VAL A 15 -4.78 -2.34 -12.58
N ALA A 16 -6.04 -1.92 -12.53
CA ALA A 16 -6.82 -1.89 -11.28
C ALA A 16 -7.08 -3.30 -10.72
N ALA A 17 -7.19 -4.32 -11.58
CA ALA A 17 -7.35 -5.71 -11.17
C ALA A 17 -6.06 -6.31 -10.58
N GLU A 18 -4.89 -5.79 -10.98
CA GLU A 18 -3.58 -6.19 -10.44
C GLU A 18 -3.30 -5.64 -9.02
N LEU A 19 -4.12 -4.71 -8.52
CA LEU A 19 -4.01 -4.21 -7.17
C LEU A 19 -4.19 -5.35 -6.14
N PRO A 20 -3.45 -5.31 -5.02
CA PRO A 20 -3.49 -6.38 -4.05
C PRO A 20 -4.88 -6.53 -3.42
N LYS A 21 -5.31 -7.78 -3.25
CA LYS A 21 -6.57 -8.14 -2.59
C LYS A 21 -6.47 -7.95 -1.07
N ILE A 22 -6.57 -6.68 -0.61
CA ILE A 22 -6.34 -6.30 0.80
C ILE A 22 -7.21 -7.08 1.81
N TRP A 23 -8.37 -7.61 1.40
CA TRP A 23 -9.21 -8.45 2.25
C TRP A 23 -8.49 -9.70 2.77
N ILE A 24 -7.56 -10.29 2.00
CA ILE A 24 -6.72 -11.41 2.44
C ILE A 24 -5.84 -10.97 3.62
N GLY A 25 -5.36 -9.72 3.59
CA GLY A 25 -4.63 -9.11 4.69
C GLY A 25 -5.46 -9.02 5.96
N TYR A 26 -6.70 -8.53 5.85
CA TYR A 26 -7.63 -8.52 7.00
C TYR A 26 -7.91 -9.93 7.52
N SER A 27 -8.06 -10.94 6.65
CA SER A 27 -8.23 -12.34 7.07
C SER A 27 -7.02 -12.85 7.85
N THR A 28 -5.80 -12.59 7.38
CA THR A 28 -4.57 -13.00 8.11
C THR A 28 -4.41 -12.26 9.44
N ALA A 29 -4.79 -10.98 9.51
CA ALA A 29 -4.82 -10.21 10.77
C ALA A 29 -5.85 -10.78 11.77
N ALA A 30 -7.04 -11.18 11.28
CA ALA A 30 -8.07 -11.81 12.09
C ALA A 30 -7.59 -13.16 12.64
N ILE A 31 -7.00 -14.01 11.80
CA ILE A 31 -6.43 -15.30 12.22
C ILE A 31 -5.34 -15.08 13.28
N ALA A 32 -4.40 -14.17 13.04
CA ALA A 32 -3.34 -13.86 14.02
C ALA A 32 -3.91 -13.37 15.36
N THR A 33 -4.98 -12.58 15.33
CA THR A 33 -5.65 -12.08 16.53
C THR A 33 -6.40 -13.18 17.28
N VAL A 34 -7.13 -14.05 16.56
CA VAL A 34 -7.82 -15.20 17.18
C VAL A 34 -6.82 -16.14 17.83
N VAL A 35 -5.72 -16.46 17.13
CA VAL A 35 -4.65 -17.32 17.64
C VAL A 35 -3.99 -16.71 18.88
N PHE A 36 -3.80 -15.39 18.90
CA PHE A 36 -3.28 -14.66 20.06
C PHE A 36 -4.23 -14.70 21.26
N VAL A 37 -5.51 -14.35 21.06
CA VAL A 37 -6.54 -14.37 22.12
C VAL A 37 -6.73 -15.77 22.67
N TYR A 38 -6.79 -16.79 21.80
CA TYR A 38 -6.87 -18.19 22.21
C TYR A 38 -5.66 -18.58 23.05
N GLY A 39 -4.45 -18.24 22.62
CA GLY A 39 -3.22 -18.50 23.37
C GLY A 39 -3.28 -17.91 24.79
N VAL A 40 -3.65 -16.63 24.92
CA VAL A 40 -3.82 -15.97 26.22
C VAL A 40 -4.89 -16.65 27.07
N ALA A 41 -6.01 -17.09 26.47
CA ALA A 41 -7.13 -17.69 27.18
C ALA A 41 -6.85 -19.11 27.70
N VAL A 42 -6.05 -19.91 26.98
CA VAL A 42 -5.76 -21.32 27.34
C VAL A 42 -4.52 -21.51 28.21
N THR A 43 -3.70 -20.46 28.37
CA THR A 43 -2.58 -20.45 29.33
C THR A 43 -2.77 -19.38 30.41
N PRO A 44 -3.86 -19.41 31.20
CA PRO A 44 -4.08 -18.44 32.26
C PRO A 44 -3.03 -18.63 33.35
N GLY A 45 -2.33 -17.55 33.72
CA GLY A 45 -1.32 -17.57 34.78
C GLY A 45 0.10 -17.95 34.35
N ALA A 46 0.33 -18.24 33.05
CA ALA A 46 1.69 -18.15 32.52
C ALA A 46 2.18 -16.71 32.71
N GLU A 47 3.42 -16.52 33.16
CA GLU A 47 4.09 -15.22 33.10
C GLU A 47 4.16 -14.84 31.62
N PHE A 48 3.13 -14.12 31.15
CA PHE A 48 3.09 -13.63 29.80
C PHE A 48 4.14 -12.54 29.71
N ASP A 49 5.35 -12.89 29.27
CA ASP A 49 6.31 -11.90 28.85
C ASP A 49 5.77 -11.29 27.54
N PRO A 50 5.30 -10.02 27.56
CA PRO A 50 4.79 -9.38 26.36
C PRO A 50 5.83 -9.27 25.24
N ASN A 51 7.11 -9.47 25.56
CA ASN A 51 8.20 -9.47 24.59
C ASN A 51 8.41 -10.85 23.91
N VAL A 52 7.84 -11.92 24.46
CA VAL A 52 8.00 -13.29 23.93
C VAL A 52 6.63 -13.83 23.52
N LEU A 53 6.18 -13.40 22.34
CA LEU A 53 5.00 -13.99 21.71
C LEU A 53 5.27 -15.48 21.42
N PRO A 54 4.32 -16.38 21.75
CA PRO A 54 4.45 -17.78 21.39
C PRO A 54 4.76 -17.96 19.90
N LEU A 55 5.60 -18.94 19.56
CA LEU A 55 6.13 -19.11 18.19
C LEU A 55 5.02 -19.13 17.13
N TRP A 56 3.88 -19.77 17.41
CA TRP A 56 2.75 -19.83 16.50
C TRP A 56 2.10 -18.45 16.26
N VAL A 57 1.97 -17.59 17.28
CA VAL A 57 1.51 -16.20 17.12
C VAL A 57 2.52 -15.40 16.31
N SER A 58 3.81 -15.62 16.56
CA SER A 58 4.90 -14.99 15.82
C SER A 58 4.88 -15.36 14.34
N PHE A 59 4.66 -16.64 13.99
CA PHE A 59 4.53 -17.09 12.60
C PHE A 59 3.29 -16.51 11.91
N ALA A 60 2.13 -16.50 12.57
CA ALA A 60 0.92 -15.87 12.02
C ALA A 60 1.12 -14.36 11.77
N SER A 61 1.75 -13.68 12.73
CA SER A 61 2.07 -12.26 12.65
C SER A 61 3.14 -11.93 11.60
N LEU A 62 4.08 -12.84 11.37
CA LEU A 62 5.08 -12.76 10.31
C LEU A 62 4.44 -12.97 8.94
N GLY A 63 3.56 -13.97 8.79
CA GLY A 63 2.82 -14.21 7.55
C GLY A 63 1.98 -13.00 7.13
N ALA A 64 1.25 -12.39 8.07
CA ALA A 64 0.51 -11.16 7.82
C ALA A 64 1.44 -9.99 7.43
N PHE A 65 2.60 -9.86 8.07
CA PHE A 65 3.58 -8.83 7.72
C PHE A 65 4.18 -9.05 6.32
N CYS A 66 4.54 -10.28 5.97
CA CYS A 66 5.00 -10.65 4.63
C CYS A 66 3.93 -10.34 3.57
N TYR A 67 2.65 -10.62 3.86
CA TYR A 67 1.56 -10.28 2.97
C TYR A 67 1.41 -8.76 2.81
N TRP A 68 1.58 -7.98 3.88
CA TRP A 68 1.60 -6.52 3.79
C TRP A 68 2.73 -6.00 2.90
N LEU A 69 3.96 -6.53 3.04
CA LEU A 69 5.08 -6.19 2.15
C LEU A 69 4.77 -6.56 0.69
N TRP A 70 4.12 -7.71 0.46
CA TRP A 70 3.65 -8.09 -0.86
C TRP A 70 2.62 -7.12 -1.41
N CYS A 71 1.69 -6.60 -0.60
CA CYS A 71 0.78 -5.52 -1.00
C CYS A 71 1.53 -4.26 -1.42
N VAL A 72 2.55 -3.84 -0.65
CA VAL A 72 3.40 -2.69 -1.00
C VAL A 72 4.09 -2.93 -2.35
N LYS A 73 4.66 -4.13 -2.56
CA LYS A 73 5.28 -4.50 -3.84
C LYS A 73 4.28 -4.37 -5.00
N LYS A 74 3.12 -5.03 -4.89
CA LYS A 74 2.09 -5.03 -5.93
C LYS A 74 1.56 -3.65 -6.26
N ILE A 75 1.40 -2.79 -5.26
CA ILE A 75 1.00 -1.38 -5.46
C ILE A 75 2.03 -0.65 -6.32
N HIS A 76 3.32 -0.83 -6.04
CA HIS A 76 4.38 -0.20 -6.82
C HIS A 76 4.46 -0.77 -8.24
N ASP A 77 4.38 -2.10 -8.39
CA ASP A 77 4.34 -2.75 -9.71
C ASP A 77 3.18 -2.21 -10.56
N ALA A 78 1.98 -2.06 -9.99
CA ALA A 78 0.80 -1.57 -10.71
C ALA A 78 0.98 -0.12 -11.21
N ILE A 79 1.66 0.72 -10.45
CA ILE A 79 1.96 2.11 -10.87
C ILE A 79 3.03 2.12 -11.97
N ASP A 80 4.02 1.22 -11.91
CA ASP A 80 5.07 1.08 -12.92
C ASP A 80 4.53 0.60 -14.28
N MET A 81 3.32 0.02 -14.33
CA MET A 81 2.64 -0.37 -15.56
C MET A 81 1.96 0.80 -16.29
N VAL A 82 1.90 1.98 -15.67
CA VAL A 82 1.22 3.15 -16.26
C VAL A 82 2.10 3.86 -17.28
N GLU A 83 1.68 3.81 -18.54
CA GLU A 83 2.36 4.51 -19.63
C GLU A 83 2.40 6.02 -19.38
N GLY A 84 3.51 6.65 -19.76
CA GLY A 84 3.76 8.07 -19.53
C GLY A 84 4.11 8.46 -18.09
N TYR A 85 3.98 7.56 -17.11
CA TYR A 85 4.41 7.81 -15.73
C TYR A 85 5.67 7.04 -15.36
N ARG A 86 6.69 7.75 -14.86
CA ARG A 86 7.90 7.12 -14.34
C ARG A 86 7.90 7.16 -12.82
N HIS A 87 7.57 6.04 -12.18
CA HIS A 87 7.57 5.95 -10.73
C HIS A 87 9.00 6.06 -10.17
N PRO A 88 9.25 6.91 -9.16
CA PRO A 88 10.61 7.11 -8.64
C PRO A 88 11.09 6.01 -7.68
N ILE A 89 10.26 5.02 -7.35
CA ILE A 89 10.59 3.95 -6.40
C ILE A 89 10.17 2.61 -6.98
N SER A 90 11.15 1.78 -7.35
CA SER A 90 10.88 0.40 -7.76
C SER A 90 10.24 -0.43 -6.64
N ALA A 91 9.43 -1.42 -7.00
CA ALA A 91 8.74 -2.27 -6.04
C ALA A 91 9.68 -3.01 -5.06
N GLY A 92 10.83 -3.48 -5.54
CA GLY A 92 11.85 -4.10 -4.67
C GLY A 92 12.41 -3.12 -3.64
N LYS A 93 12.66 -1.87 -4.05
CA LYS A 93 13.12 -0.80 -3.14
C LYS A 93 12.05 -0.42 -2.12
N ALA A 94 10.78 -0.38 -2.56
CA ALA A 94 9.61 -0.15 -1.71
C ALA A 94 9.59 -1.11 -0.52
N VAL A 95 9.85 -2.40 -0.76
CA VAL A 95 9.89 -3.45 0.27
C VAL A 95 11.17 -3.41 1.09
N ALA A 96 12.34 -3.46 0.44
CA ALA A 96 13.63 -3.67 1.10
C ALA A 96 13.94 -2.62 2.17
N TRP A 97 13.54 -1.36 1.94
CA TRP A 97 13.85 -0.27 2.85
C TRP A 97 13.03 -0.27 4.15
N HIS A 98 11.98 -1.11 4.27
CA HIS A 98 11.28 -1.33 5.54
C HIS A 98 12.09 -2.14 6.56
N PHE A 99 13.13 -2.87 6.10
CA PHE A 99 13.99 -3.67 6.97
C PHE A 99 15.10 -2.85 7.65
N ILE A 100 15.19 -1.55 7.39
CA ILE A 100 16.17 -0.66 8.01
C ILE A 100 15.44 0.15 9.11
N PRO A 101 15.57 -0.20 10.41
CA PRO A 101 14.66 0.30 11.45
C PRO A 101 14.63 1.82 11.58
N ILE A 102 15.81 2.47 11.67
CA ILE A 102 15.92 3.92 11.82
C ILE A 102 15.41 4.65 10.58
N PHE A 103 15.72 4.10 9.40
CA PHE A 103 15.28 4.66 8.13
C PHE A 103 13.77 4.48 7.92
N ASN A 104 13.15 3.49 8.56
CA ASN A 104 11.73 3.18 8.40
C ASN A 104 10.84 4.37 8.80
N ILE A 105 11.22 5.17 9.80
CA ILE A 105 10.49 6.38 10.20
C ILE A 105 10.37 7.38 9.04
N TYR A 106 11.45 7.59 8.29
CA TYR A 106 11.40 8.40 7.07
C TYR A 106 10.66 7.67 5.95
N TRP A 107 10.91 6.36 5.82
CA TRP A 107 10.44 5.57 4.70
C TRP A 107 8.92 5.47 4.63
N VAL A 108 8.26 5.28 5.77
CA VAL A 108 6.79 5.22 5.85
C VAL A 108 6.11 6.47 5.32
N PHE A 109 6.79 7.63 5.30
CA PHE A 109 6.27 8.84 4.64
C PHE A 109 6.72 8.97 3.18
N ARG A 110 7.93 8.51 2.86
CA ARG A 110 8.55 8.73 1.55
C ARG A 110 7.90 7.92 0.43
N TRP A 111 7.54 6.66 0.67
CA TRP A 111 6.93 5.82 -0.37
C TRP A 111 5.47 6.19 -0.64
N PRO A 112 4.59 6.46 0.34
CA PRO A 112 3.22 6.86 0.03
C PRO A 112 3.15 8.27 -0.58
N SER A 113 4.12 9.13 -0.29
CA SER A 113 4.24 10.42 -0.96
C SER A 113 4.60 10.29 -2.44
N ALA A 114 5.33 9.24 -2.84
CA ALA A 114 5.54 8.96 -4.26
C ALA A 114 4.24 8.55 -4.95
N ILE A 115 3.44 7.70 -4.29
CA ILE A 115 2.13 7.28 -4.79
C ILE A 115 1.16 8.45 -4.86
N ALA A 116 1.15 9.32 -3.86
CA ALA A 116 0.31 10.51 -3.87
C ALA A 116 0.62 11.42 -5.06
N ARG A 117 1.89 11.52 -5.48
CA ARG A 117 2.25 12.23 -6.71
C ARG A 117 1.64 11.59 -7.95
N PHE A 118 1.70 10.27 -8.07
CA PHE A 118 1.03 9.53 -9.13
C PHE A 118 -0.47 9.80 -9.13
N VAL A 119 -1.15 9.58 -8.00
CA VAL A 119 -2.60 9.76 -7.86
C VAL A 119 -3.02 11.19 -8.21
N ASN A 120 -2.28 12.18 -7.73
CA ASN A 120 -2.60 13.60 -7.97
C ASN A 120 -2.35 14.02 -9.41
N TRP A 121 -1.31 13.46 -10.05
CA TRP A 121 -1.08 13.64 -11.48
C TRP A 121 -2.19 12.97 -12.29
N ARG A 122 -2.48 11.68 -12.06
CA ARG A 122 -3.49 10.95 -12.83
C ARG A 122 -4.90 11.55 -12.72
N THR A 123 -5.20 12.19 -11.59
CA THR A 123 -6.49 12.87 -11.35
C THR A 123 -6.47 14.38 -11.59
N GLN A 124 -5.31 14.96 -11.92
CA GLN A 124 -5.08 16.40 -12.08
C GLN A 124 -5.61 17.27 -10.91
N ARG A 125 -5.66 16.70 -9.70
CA ARG A 125 -6.12 17.37 -8.47
C ARG A 125 -5.40 16.84 -7.24
N LYS A 126 -5.51 17.53 -6.10
CA LYS A 126 -4.94 17.07 -4.81
C LYS A 126 -5.80 15.95 -4.17
N ALA A 127 -6.00 14.84 -4.87
CA ALA A 127 -6.83 13.72 -4.44
C ALA A 127 -6.25 12.91 -3.27
N MET A 128 -4.92 12.89 -3.12
CA MET A 128 -4.23 12.16 -2.06
C MET A 128 -3.13 13.03 -1.44
N ARG A 129 -3.12 13.10 -0.10
CA ARG A 129 -2.02 13.71 0.67
C ARG A 129 -1.07 12.60 1.11
N GLY A 130 0.17 12.63 0.62
CA GLY A 130 1.17 11.58 0.87
C GLY A 130 1.46 11.34 2.36
N TRP A 131 1.51 12.40 3.15
CA TRP A 131 1.77 12.30 4.59
C TRP A 131 0.65 11.56 5.35
N VAL A 132 -0.60 11.60 4.89
CA VAL A 132 -1.73 10.93 5.56
C VAL A 132 -1.53 9.42 5.55
N ALA A 133 -1.17 8.85 4.38
CA ALA A 133 -0.84 7.44 4.30
C ALA A 133 0.36 7.08 5.19
N GLY A 134 1.38 7.93 5.24
CA GLY A 134 2.53 7.72 6.12
C GLY A 134 2.18 7.76 7.60
N VAL A 135 1.32 8.69 8.04
CA VAL A 135 0.81 8.73 9.43
C VAL A 135 0.02 7.47 9.74
N LEU A 136 -0.86 7.02 8.84
CA LEU A 136 -1.64 5.80 9.04
C LEU A 136 -0.72 4.57 9.17
N THR A 137 0.30 4.45 8.31
CA THR A 137 1.27 3.35 8.38
C THR A 137 2.13 3.42 9.65
N LEU A 138 2.61 4.60 10.03
CA LEU A 138 3.39 4.78 11.27
C LEU A 138 2.55 4.46 12.49
N ALA A 139 1.32 4.99 12.57
CA ALA A 139 0.38 4.69 13.65
C ALA A 139 0.08 3.19 13.72
N ALA A 140 -0.08 2.51 12.59
CA ALA A 140 -0.26 1.06 12.57
C ALA A 140 0.95 0.30 13.14
N PHE A 141 2.19 0.74 12.85
CA PHE A 141 3.38 0.14 13.44
C PHE A 141 3.44 0.36 14.96
N LEU A 142 3.14 1.58 15.43
CA LEU A 142 3.08 1.88 16.86
C LEU A 142 1.99 1.07 17.56
N LEU A 143 0.78 1.00 16.98
CA LEU A 143 -0.32 0.20 17.50
C LEU A 143 -0.01 -1.30 17.49
N ARG A 144 0.77 -1.80 16.52
CA ARG A 144 1.25 -3.19 16.54
C ARG A 144 2.20 -3.43 17.72
N SER A 145 3.05 -2.48 18.05
CA SER A 145 3.92 -2.59 19.24
C SER A 145 3.14 -2.56 20.55
N LEU A 146 2.02 -1.84 20.62
CA LEU A 146 1.22 -1.69 21.84
C LEU A 146 0.11 -2.75 21.99
N LEU A 147 -0.52 -3.16 20.89
CA LEU A 147 -1.72 -4.01 20.84
C LEU A 147 -1.47 -5.37 20.18
N GLY A 148 -0.21 -5.70 19.86
CA GLY A 148 0.16 -6.96 19.22
C GLY A 148 -0.49 -7.14 17.83
N PRO A 149 -1.06 -8.33 17.53
CA PRO A 149 -1.66 -8.62 16.22
C PRO A 149 -2.81 -7.70 15.82
N ILE A 150 -3.49 -7.04 16.76
CA ILE A 150 -4.57 -6.08 16.45
C ILE A 150 -4.03 -4.91 15.60
N GLY A 151 -2.77 -4.51 15.80
CA GLY A 151 -2.12 -3.48 14.97
C GLY A 151 -2.08 -3.81 13.47
N LEU A 152 -2.16 -5.10 13.09
CA LEU A 152 -2.21 -5.52 11.68
C LEU A 152 -3.45 -4.99 10.96
N PHE A 153 -4.60 -4.87 11.64
CA PHE A 153 -5.81 -4.31 11.03
C PHE A 153 -5.58 -2.87 10.57
N PHE A 154 -4.88 -2.08 11.37
CA PHE A 154 -4.53 -0.70 11.02
C PHE A 154 -3.52 -0.64 9.86
N LEU A 155 -2.60 -1.61 9.81
CA LEU A 155 -1.61 -1.70 8.75
C LEU A 155 -2.28 -2.01 7.38
N PHE A 156 -3.24 -2.93 7.36
CA PHE A 156 -4.08 -3.19 6.19
C PHE A 156 -5.11 -2.07 5.92
N GLY A 157 -5.50 -1.31 6.95
CA GLY A 157 -6.25 -0.06 6.82
C GLY A 157 -5.48 0.98 6.01
N ALA A 158 -4.21 1.21 6.34
CA ALA A 158 -3.33 2.10 5.60
C ALA A 158 -3.15 1.63 4.14
N ALA A 159 -2.92 0.32 3.93
CA ALA A 159 -2.84 -0.25 2.58
C ALA A 159 -4.17 -0.10 1.80
N SER A 160 -5.32 -0.24 2.47
CA SER A 160 -6.64 -0.02 1.88
C SER A 160 -6.85 1.42 1.44
N TYR A 161 -6.42 2.39 2.25
CA TYR A 161 -6.47 3.81 1.90
C TYR A 161 -5.68 4.09 0.63
N VAL A 162 -4.43 3.60 0.56
CA VAL A 162 -3.57 3.76 -0.62
C VAL A 162 -4.16 3.06 -1.85
N SER A 163 -4.56 1.80 -1.72
CA SER A 163 -5.13 1.00 -2.82
C SER A 163 -6.41 1.64 -3.38
N ARG A 164 -7.30 2.15 -2.51
CA ARG A 164 -8.51 2.87 -2.94
C ARG A 164 -8.18 4.16 -3.68
N ALA A 165 -7.17 4.92 -3.24
CA ALA A 165 -6.75 6.14 -3.91
C ALA A 165 -6.23 5.85 -5.33
N ILE A 166 -5.41 4.80 -5.47
CA ILE A 166 -4.89 4.34 -6.78
C ILE A 166 -6.03 3.84 -7.67
N ARG A 167 -6.90 2.97 -7.14
CA ARG A 167 -8.04 2.45 -7.91
C ARG A 167 -8.92 3.58 -8.44
N ARG A 168 -9.21 4.58 -7.60
CA ARG A 168 -9.99 5.76 -8.00
C ARG A 168 -9.27 6.62 -9.04
N SER A 169 -7.94 6.70 -9.00
CA SER A 169 -7.20 7.44 -10.02
C SER A 169 -7.13 6.70 -11.35
N LEU A 170 -7.01 5.37 -11.33
CA LEU A 170 -7.02 4.55 -12.55
C LEU A 170 -8.40 4.59 -13.23
N LEU A 171 -9.47 4.61 -12.45
CA LEU A 171 -10.84 4.72 -12.97
C LEU A 171 -11.27 6.17 -13.28
N ALA A 172 -10.38 7.15 -13.12
CA ALA A 172 -10.67 8.52 -13.50
C ALA A 172 -10.46 8.70 -15.02
N PRO A 173 -11.15 9.65 -15.66
CA PRO A 173 -10.96 9.93 -17.08
C PRO A 173 -9.49 10.12 -17.45
N PRO A 174 -9.06 9.76 -18.67
CA PRO A 174 -7.68 9.85 -19.11
C PRO A 174 -7.07 11.24 -18.85
N VAL A 175 -5.74 11.29 -18.71
CA VAL A 175 -5.04 12.56 -18.46
C VAL A 175 -5.20 13.45 -19.71
N PRO A 176 -5.73 14.68 -19.59
CA PRO A 176 -5.91 15.57 -20.73
C PRO A 176 -4.60 15.87 -21.49
N PRO A 177 -4.63 16.14 -22.81
CA PRO A 177 -3.44 16.51 -23.59
C PRO A 177 -2.68 17.73 -23.06
N ASP A 178 -3.40 18.68 -22.44
CA ASP A 178 -2.89 19.92 -21.85
C ASP A 178 -2.59 19.78 -20.34
N ALA A 179 -2.69 18.58 -19.79
CA ALA A 179 -2.51 18.30 -18.38
C ALA A 179 -1.10 18.65 -17.88
N MET A 180 -0.98 18.81 -16.55
CA MET A 180 0.35 18.93 -15.95
C MET A 180 1.21 17.72 -16.27
N ALA A 181 2.44 17.99 -16.71
CA ALA A 181 3.42 16.95 -16.98
C ALA A 181 3.66 16.06 -15.75
N PRO A 182 3.87 14.74 -15.94
CA PRO A 182 4.21 13.86 -14.85
C PRO A 182 5.50 14.34 -14.15
N PRO A 183 5.61 14.19 -12.82
CA PRO A 183 6.81 14.62 -12.09
C PRO A 183 8.08 13.96 -12.65
N GLY A 184 9.03 14.78 -13.12
CA GLY A 184 10.29 14.32 -13.70
C GLY A 184 10.26 14.07 -15.22
N TRP A 185 9.14 14.36 -15.89
CA TRP A 185 9.01 14.31 -17.35
C TRP A 185 9.79 15.45 -18.02
N LYS A 186 10.52 15.13 -19.09
CA LYS A 186 11.32 16.10 -19.88
C LYS A 186 10.96 16.13 -21.38
N GLY A 187 9.98 15.36 -21.82
CA GLY A 187 9.56 15.29 -23.23
C GLY A 187 8.25 16.06 -23.51
N PRO A 188 7.81 16.17 -24.77
CA PRO A 188 6.41 16.49 -25.06
C PRO A 188 5.52 15.38 -24.50
N LEU A 189 4.34 15.69 -23.97
CA LEU A 189 3.45 14.72 -23.31
C LEU A 189 3.03 13.54 -24.20
N GLY A 190 3.29 13.60 -25.52
CA GLY A 190 3.03 12.50 -26.45
C GLY A 190 1.55 12.14 -26.59
N LEU A 191 0.66 12.91 -25.96
CA LEU A 191 -0.78 12.88 -26.12
C LEU A 191 -1.11 13.60 -27.45
N THR A 192 -0.63 13.05 -28.55
CA THR A 192 -1.05 13.46 -29.89
C THR A 192 -2.44 12.90 -30.15
N GLU A 193 -3.31 13.77 -30.68
CA GLU A 193 -4.72 13.56 -31.03
C GLU A 193 -5.04 12.26 -31.77
#